data_AF-A0AA38FAD1-F1
#
_entry.id   AF-A0AA38FAD1-F1
#
_cell.length_a   1.000
_cell.length_b   1.000
_cell.length_c   1.000
_cell.angle_alpha   90.00
_cell.angle_beta   90.00
_cell.angle_gamma   90.00
#
_symmetry.space_group_name_H-M   'P 1'
#
loop_
_entity.id
_entity.type
_entity.pdbx_description
1 polymer ?
#
loop_
_entity_poly.entity_id
_entity_poly.type
_entity_poly.pdbx_seq_one_letter_code
_entity_poly.pdbx_strand_id
1 'polypeptide(L)'
;MPMAMAMAFVRKISNPALFRHGSAFRQVALQSTVALSNEADYSRLEQLKSHVTWPKQLNAPLEEVDPEIANIIELEKNRQWKGLELIPSENFTSVSVMQAVGSVMTNKYSEGYPGARYYGGN
;
A
#
# COMPACT_ATOMS: atom_id res chain seq x y z
N MET A 1 19.74 -21.27 17.29
CA MET A 1 19.12 -21.98 16.14
C MET A 1 18.73 -20.95 15.08
N PRO A 2 19.60 -20.63 14.12
CA PRO A 2 19.25 -19.81 12.97
C PRO A 2 18.75 -20.71 11.83
N MET A 3 17.56 -20.48 11.31
CA MET A 3 17.05 -21.17 10.12
C MET A 3 16.13 -20.20 9.35
N ALA A 4 16.75 -19.35 8.55
CA ALA A 4 16.06 -18.58 7.52
C ALA A 4 16.41 -19.21 6.16
N MET A 5 15.45 -19.92 5.60
CA MET A 5 15.57 -20.68 4.35
C MET A 5 14.56 -20.12 3.35
N ALA A 6 15.03 -19.29 2.42
CA ALA A 6 14.35 -18.98 1.16
C ALA A 6 15.35 -18.33 0.18
N MET A 7 16.17 -19.16 -0.46
CA MET A 7 17.06 -18.78 -1.56
C MET A 7 16.26 -18.66 -2.86
N ALA A 8 16.08 -17.43 -3.33
CA ALA A 8 15.59 -17.14 -4.67
C ALA A 8 16.63 -17.60 -5.72
N PHE A 9 16.16 -18.45 -6.63
CA PHE A 9 16.88 -19.00 -7.76
C PHE A 9 17.23 -17.89 -8.77
N VAL A 10 18.45 -17.36 -8.71
CA VAL A 10 19.00 -16.50 -9.78
C VAL A 10 20.05 -17.28 -10.56
N ARG A 11 19.68 -17.53 -11.82
CA ARG A 11 20.41 -18.29 -12.82
C ARG A 11 21.74 -17.59 -13.14
N LYS A 12 22.82 -18.33 -12.89
CA LYS A 12 24.20 -18.08 -13.28
C LYS A 12 24.31 -17.82 -14.79
N ILE A 13 24.60 -16.59 -15.19
CA ILE A 13 25.22 -16.30 -16.49
C ILE A 13 26.59 -15.68 -16.22
N SER A 14 27.58 -16.55 -16.33
CA SER A 14 29.00 -16.26 -16.40
C SER A 14 29.30 -15.46 -17.66
N ASN A 15 29.92 -14.27 -17.53
CA ASN A 15 30.67 -13.66 -18.63
C ASN A 15 31.98 -13.06 -18.10
N PRO A 16 33.12 -13.77 -18.20
CA PRO A 16 34.40 -13.31 -17.70
C PRO A 16 35.18 -12.64 -18.83
N ALA A 17 34.76 -11.43 -19.22
CA ALA A 17 35.51 -10.62 -20.16
C ALA A 17 35.19 -9.15 -19.88
N LEU A 18 35.95 -8.52 -18.98
CA LEU A 18 36.26 -7.09 -18.90
C LEU A 18 37.00 -6.76 -17.58
N PHE A 19 38.07 -7.51 -17.29
CA PHE A 19 39.11 -7.08 -16.35
C PHE A 19 40.33 -6.73 -17.18
N ARG A 20 40.55 -5.45 -17.50
CA ARG A 20 41.85 -4.90 -17.92
C ARG A 20 41.81 -3.38 -18.04
N HIS A 21 42.31 -2.70 -17.00
CA HIS A 21 43.17 -1.50 -17.00
C HIS A 21 42.86 -0.57 -15.81
N GLY A 22 43.93 -0.07 -15.21
CA GLY A 22 43.93 0.57 -13.90
C GLY A 22 43.63 2.07 -13.88
N SER A 23 43.90 2.65 -12.70
CA SER A 23 43.87 4.07 -12.34
C SER A 23 42.49 4.74 -12.30
N ALA A 24 41.92 4.82 -11.08
CA ALA A 24 41.54 6.05 -10.40
C ALA A 24 40.58 5.70 -9.26
N PHE A 25 41.06 5.80 -8.02
CA PHE A 25 40.21 5.92 -6.85
C PHE A 25 39.37 7.20 -7.02
N ARG A 26 38.14 7.05 -7.53
CA ARG A 26 37.15 8.13 -7.48
C ARG A 26 36.34 7.92 -6.22
N GLN A 27 36.72 8.67 -5.19
CA GLN A 27 35.93 8.85 -3.99
C GLN A 27 34.59 9.44 -4.43
N VAL A 28 33.57 8.58 -4.55
CA VAL A 28 32.20 9.04 -4.75
C VAL A 28 31.82 9.70 -3.44
N ALA A 29 31.90 11.03 -3.43
CA ALA A 29 31.45 11.86 -2.34
C ALA A 29 30.03 11.42 -1.96
N LEU A 30 29.84 11.12 -0.68
CA LEU A 30 28.54 11.04 -0.02
C LEU A 30 27.71 12.24 -0.49
N GLN A 31 26.78 12.02 -1.41
CA GLN A 31 25.74 12.99 -1.65
C GLN A 31 24.90 13.01 -0.39
N SER A 32 24.95 14.15 0.29
CA SER A 32 24.01 14.53 1.32
C SER A 32 22.61 14.16 0.85
N THR A 33 21.94 13.29 1.61
CA THR A 33 20.49 13.11 1.51
C THR A 33 19.87 14.39 2.03
N VAL A 34 19.89 15.44 1.20
CA VAL A 34 19.03 16.59 1.39
C VAL A 34 17.62 16.02 1.26
N ALA A 35 16.86 16.05 2.37
CA ALA A 35 15.43 15.87 2.31
C ALA A 35 14.86 17.02 1.48
N LEU A 36 14.84 16.84 0.16
CA LEU A 36 14.04 17.67 -0.72
C LEU A 36 12.60 17.51 -0.27
N SER A 37 11.84 18.59 -0.25
CA SER A 37 10.41 18.51 0.02
C SER A 37 9.79 17.56 -0.99
N ASN A 38 8.95 16.63 -0.52
CA ASN A 38 8.30 15.63 -1.37
C ASN A 38 7.60 16.28 -2.58
N GLU A 39 7.19 17.55 -2.47
CA GLU A 39 6.54 18.36 -3.51
C GLU A 39 7.37 18.52 -4.81
N ALA A 40 8.69 18.73 -4.70
CA ALA A 40 9.56 18.86 -5.87
C ALA A 40 9.75 17.51 -6.60
N ASP A 41 9.77 16.41 -5.84
CA ASP A 41 9.84 15.06 -6.38
C ASP A 41 8.49 14.62 -6.96
N TYR A 42 7.36 14.98 -6.34
CA TYR A 42 6.03 14.74 -6.89
C TYR A 42 5.86 15.43 -8.25
N SER A 43 6.30 16.67 -8.39
CA SER A 43 6.20 17.45 -9.64
C SER A 43 6.99 16.82 -10.80
N ARG A 44 8.17 16.24 -10.52
CA ARG A 44 8.96 15.49 -11.51
C ARG A 44 8.30 14.15 -11.87
N LEU A 45 7.68 13.48 -10.90
CA LEU A 45 6.94 12.23 -11.14
C LEU A 45 5.66 12.47 -11.96
N GLU A 46 4.95 13.58 -11.76
CA GLU A 46 3.78 13.97 -12.57
C GLU A 46 4.09 14.02 -14.08
N GLN A 47 5.27 14.51 -14.46
CA GLN A 47 5.70 14.56 -15.86
C GLN A 47 5.93 13.16 -16.47
N LEU A 48 6.20 12.16 -15.64
CA LEU A 48 6.36 10.74 -16.03
C LEU A 48 5.03 9.95 -15.95
N LYS A 49 3.96 10.53 -15.37
CA LYS A 49 2.66 9.87 -15.13
C LYS A 49 1.76 9.77 -16.36
N SER A 50 2.16 10.24 -17.54
CA SER A 50 1.27 10.30 -18.70
C SER A 50 0.70 8.94 -19.14
N HIS A 51 1.23 7.82 -18.66
CA HIS A 51 0.75 6.45 -18.91
C HIS A 51 0.35 5.70 -17.63
N VAL A 52 0.34 6.39 -16.48
CA VAL A 52 0.16 5.79 -15.16
C VAL A 52 -1.29 5.97 -14.71
N THR A 53 -2.10 4.92 -14.85
CA THR A 53 -3.56 4.96 -14.64
C THR A 53 -4.00 4.51 -13.24
N TRP A 54 -3.19 3.70 -12.56
CA TRP A 54 -3.54 3.12 -11.25
C TRP A 54 -3.80 4.13 -10.11
N PRO A 55 -3.17 5.32 -10.03
CA PRO A 55 -3.48 6.27 -8.95
C PRO A 55 -4.90 6.80 -9.07
N LYS A 56 -5.39 6.99 -10.30
CA LYS A 56 -6.77 7.37 -10.56
C LYS A 56 -7.71 6.28 -10.07
N GLN A 57 -7.41 5.01 -10.38
CA GLN A 57 -8.22 3.87 -9.95
C GLN A 57 -8.30 3.74 -8.42
N LEU A 58 -7.17 3.91 -7.69
CA LEU A 58 -7.14 3.77 -6.23
C LEU A 58 -7.92 4.85 -5.47
N ASN A 59 -8.16 6.01 -6.09
CA ASN A 59 -8.87 7.13 -5.47
C ASN A 59 -10.28 7.36 -6.04
N ALA A 60 -10.69 6.55 -7.02
CA ALA A 60 -12.02 6.63 -7.59
C ALA A 60 -13.07 6.05 -6.63
N PRO A 61 -14.31 6.54 -6.68
CA PRO A 61 -15.40 6.01 -5.84
C PRO A 61 -15.76 4.58 -6.26
N LEU A 62 -16.32 3.81 -5.32
CA LEU A 62 -16.65 2.40 -5.56
C LEU A 62 -17.60 2.22 -6.75
N GLU A 63 -18.53 3.16 -6.94
CA GLU A 63 -19.51 3.14 -8.04
C GLU A 63 -18.86 3.26 -9.43
N GLU A 64 -17.71 3.93 -9.52
CA GLU A 64 -16.94 4.03 -10.77
C GLU A 64 -16.03 2.80 -10.95
N VAL A 65 -15.40 2.35 -9.88
CA VAL A 65 -14.44 1.24 -9.91
C VAL A 65 -15.13 -0.12 -10.11
N ASP A 66 -16.24 -0.33 -9.39
CA ASP A 66 -16.99 -1.59 -9.36
C ASP A 66 -18.50 -1.34 -9.14
N PRO A 67 -19.26 -1.02 -10.21
CA PRO A 67 -20.69 -0.77 -10.13
C PRO A 67 -21.51 -2.02 -9.77
N GLU A 68 -20.99 -3.23 -10.03
CA GLU A 68 -21.67 -4.48 -9.69
C GLU A 68 -21.71 -4.66 -8.17
N ILE A 69 -20.56 -4.49 -7.49
CA ILE A 69 -20.48 -4.55 -6.04
C ILE A 69 -21.27 -3.41 -5.38
N ALA A 70 -21.20 -2.19 -5.93
CA ALA A 70 -22.00 -1.08 -5.44
C ALA A 70 -23.51 -1.40 -5.47
N ASN A 71 -23.99 -2.00 -6.56
CA ASN A 71 -25.39 -2.41 -6.68
C ASN A 71 -25.76 -3.52 -5.67
N ILE A 72 -24.89 -4.49 -5.43
CA ILE A 72 -25.12 -5.53 -4.41
C ILE A 72 -25.29 -4.91 -3.01
N ILE A 73 -24.46 -3.93 -2.66
CA ILE A 73 -24.56 -3.22 -1.37
C ILE A 73 -25.91 -2.47 -1.28
N GLU A 74 -26.35 -1.80 -2.34
CA GLU A 74 -27.65 -1.11 -2.36
C GLU A 74 -28.83 -2.09 -2.26
N LEU A 75 -28.75 -3.26 -2.89
CA LEU A 75 -29.75 -4.31 -2.74
C LEU A 75 -29.82 -4.83 -1.30
N GLU A 76 -28.69 -5.00 -0.62
CA GLU A 76 -28.65 -5.44 0.78
C GLU A 76 -29.18 -4.35 1.74
N LYS A 77 -28.84 -3.08 1.52
CA LYS A 77 -29.43 -1.96 2.27
C LYS A 77 -30.96 -1.97 2.16
N ASN A 78 -31.47 -2.20 0.95
CA ASN A 78 -32.91 -2.30 0.71
C ASN A 78 -33.55 -3.53 1.37
N ARG A 79 -32.84 -4.66 1.42
CA ARG A 79 -33.30 -5.88 2.12
C ARG A 79 -33.43 -5.60 3.62
N GLN A 80 -32.38 -5.06 4.24
CA GLN A 80 -32.37 -4.71 5.67
C GLN A 80 -33.43 -3.67 6.02
N TRP A 81 -33.65 -2.68 5.15
CA TRP A 81 -34.66 -1.65 5.40
C TRP A 81 -36.10 -2.18 5.38
N LYS A 82 -36.38 -3.18 4.54
CA LYS A 82 -37.72 -3.77 4.39
C LYS A 82 -37.98 -4.94 5.34
N GLY A 83 -36.92 -5.55 5.88
CA GLY A 83 -36.99 -6.72 6.75
C GLY A 83 -37.31 -6.38 8.21
N LEU A 84 -38.04 -7.27 8.88
CA LEU A 84 -38.10 -7.30 10.34
C LEU A 84 -37.05 -8.29 10.83
N GLU A 85 -35.87 -7.79 11.17
CA GLU A 85 -34.75 -8.62 11.61
C GLU A 85 -34.94 -9.02 13.08
N LEU A 86 -35.26 -10.30 13.31
CA LEU A 86 -35.57 -10.85 14.64
C LEU A 86 -34.49 -11.79 15.19
N ILE A 87 -33.34 -11.88 14.52
CA ILE A 87 -32.21 -12.69 14.98
C ILE A 87 -31.53 -11.95 16.16
N PRO A 88 -31.51 -12.50 17.38
CA PRO A 88 -31.08 -11.75 18.58
C PRO A 88 -29.61 -11.31 18.59
N SER A 89 -28.77 -11.94 17.76
CA SER A 89 -27.34 -11.64 17.65
C SER A 89 -27.02 -10.61 16.55
N GLU A 90 -27.97 -10.29 15.67
CA GLU A 90 -27.77 -9.31 14.61
C GLU A 90 -28.13 -7.90 15.10
N ASN A 91 -27.50 -6.89 14.50
CA ASN A 91 -27.70 -5.49 14.87
C ASN A 91 -27.29 -4.54 13.75
N PHE A 92 -27.76 -3.29 13.83
CA PHE A 92 -27.34 -2.21 12.95
C PHE A 92 -26.31 -1.34 13.66
N THR A 93 -25.10 -1.25 13.11
CA THR A 93 -24.06 -0.38 13.65
C THR A 93 -24.30 1.09 13.27
N SER A 94 -23.66 2.01 13.98
CA SER A 94 -23.76 3.44 13.66
C SER A 94 -22.89 3.81 12.45
N VAL A 95 -23.28 4.88 11.73
CA VAL A 95 -22.49 5.45 10.63
C VAL A 95 -21.09 5.85 11.10
N SER A 96 -20.96 6.39 12.31
CA SER A 96 -19.66 6.79 12.87
C SER A 96 -18.69 5.61 13.02
N VAL A 97 -19.20 4.42 13.37
CA VAL A 97 -18.39 3.20 13.46
C VAL A 97 -17.99 2.72 12.06
N MET A 98 -18.89 2.72 11.08
CA MET A 98 -18.57 2.33 9.71
C MET A 98 -17.51 3.25 9.07
N GLN A 99 -17.60 4.56 9.32
CA GLN A 99 -16.59 5.53 8.86
C GLN A 99 -15.21 5.25 9.45
N ALA A 100 -15.12 4.90 10.74
CA ALA A 100 -13.86 4.54 11.37
C ALA A 100 -13.30 3.22 10.82
N VAL A 101 -14.15 2.22 10.59
CA VAL A 101 -13.76 0.92 9.99
C VAL A 101 -13.20 1.09 8.57
N GLY A 102 -13.83 1.94 7.75
CA GLY A 102 -13.38 2.25 6.38
C GLY A 102 -12.25 3.28 6.28
N SER A 103 -11.59 3.63 7.39
CA SER A 103 -10.55 4.67 7.41
C SER A 103 -9.17 4.14 7.03
N VAL A 104 -8.23 5.07 6.80
CA VAL A 104 -6.83 4.78 6.48
C VAL A 104 -6.07 4.01 7.58
N MET A 105 -6.68 3.80 8.75
CA MET A 105 -6.12 2.96 9.82
C MET A 105 -5.82 1.54 9.35
N THR A 106 -6.55 1.03 8.36
CA THR A 106 -6.31 -0.29 7.74
C THR A 106 -4.93 -0.44 7.11
N ASN A 107 -4.25 0.67 6.80
CA ASN A 107 -2.95 0.64 6.12
C ASN A 107 -1.80 0.32 7.08
N LYS A 108 -2.01 0.44 8.41
CA LYS A 108 -0.92 0.35 9.38
C LYS A 108 -0.64 -1.06 9.85
N TYR A 109 0.58 -1.53 9.59
CA TYR A 109 1.12 -2.73 10.21
C TYR A 109 1.65 -2.41 11.62
N SER A 110 1.14 -3.09 12.65
CA SER A 110 1.33 -2.70 14.07
C SER A 110 1.56 -3.88 15.02
N GLU A 111 2.28 -4.92 14.60
CA GLU A 111 2.59 -6.07 15.48
C GLU A 111 3.25 -5.66 16.81
N GLY A 112 2.89 -6.37 17.88
CA GLY A 112 3.30 -6.11 19.26
C GLY A 112 2.17 -5.48 20.09
N TYR A 113 2.55 -4.70 21.11
CA TYR A 113 1.61 -3.96 21.97
C TYR A 113 1.92 -2.45 21.93
N PRO A 114 0.99 -1.57 22.35
CA PRO A 114 1.30 -0.15 22.53
C PRO A 114 2.55 0.05 23.40
N GLY A 115 3.50 0.86 22.94
CA GLY A 115 4.80 1.05 23.60
C GLY A 115 5.82 -0.08 23.40
N ALA A 116 5.43 -1.20 22.77
CA ALA A 116 6.27 -2.36 22.51
C ALA A 116 5.96 -2.94 21.11
N ARG A 117 6.07 -2.10 20.08
CA ARG A 117 5.84 -2.47 18.68
C ARG A 117 7.15 -2.93 18.04
N TYR A 118 7.05 -3.90 17.14
CA TYR A 118 8.20 -4.33 16.33
C TYR A 118 8.54 -3.33 15.22
N TYR A 119 7.56 -2.56 14.76
CA TYR A 119 7.70 -1.56 13.69
C TYR A 119 7.45 -0.14 14.20
N GLY A 120 8.17 0.83 13.62
CA GLY A 120 8.00 2.26 13.93
C GLY A 120 6.74 2.89 13.31
N GLY A 121 6.52 4.16 13.63
CA GLY A 121 5.43 4.98 13.08
C GLY A 121 4.03 4.63 13.59
N ASN A 122 3.93 4.05 14.80
CA ASN A 122 2.68 3.74 15.49
C ASN A 122 2.41 4.71 16.63
#